data_AF-A0A8C4YFR1-F1
#
_entry.id   AF-A0A8C4YFR1-F1
#
_cell.length_a   1.000
_cell.length_b   1.000
_cell.length_c   1.000
_cell.angle_alpha   90.00
_cell.angle_beta   90.00
_cell.angle_gamma   90.00
#
_symmetry.space_group_name_H-M   'P 1'
#
loop_
_entity.id
_entity.type
_entity.pdbx_description
1 polymer ?
#
loop_
_entity_poly.entity_id
_entity_poly.type
_entity_poly.pdbx_seq_one_letter_code
_entity_poly.pdbx_strand_id
1 'polypeptide(L)'
;MAALAYTLGKREINHYFSVRSAKALALGAVLLLAACHAAFRRYRGDDTCEYLLSTGRFLGEKVWQPHSCMMHKYKNSEAKSCLLDKHIAFIGDSRIRQLFYSFVKLINPQVKEEGNKHGNILSEDTSASIKVDFLWYPEVNGSMKQRIKSWTEGSIAKPHVIVAGAATWSIKIHNGSNEALTQYKINITSIAPLLEKLAESSDVYWVLQERSFC
;
A
#
# COMPACT_ATOMS: atom_id res chain seq x y z
N MET A 1 9.97 62.10 36.38
CA MET A 1 9.20 60.95 36.93
C MET A 1 9.05 59.81 35.92
N ALA A 2 8.64 60.05 34.67
CA ALA A 2 8.43 58.97 33.67
C ALA A 2 9.71 58.21 33.24
N ALA A 3 10.85 58.89 33.08
CA ALA A 3 12.11 58.24 32.68
C ALA A 3 12.65 57.25 33.73
N LEU A 4 12.47 57.56 35.02
CA LEU A 4 12.90 56.69 36.12
C LEU A 4 12.06 55.41 36.17
N ALA A 5 10.74 55.55 36.05
CA ALA A 5 9.80 54.42 35.98
C ALA A 5 10.05 53.52 34.76
N TYR A 6 10.37 54.10 33.60
CA TYR A 6 10.75 53.36 32.40
C TYR A 6 12.06 52.56 32.59
N THR A 7 13.07 53.14 33.23
CA THR A 7 14.34 52.44 33.50
C THR A 7 14.22 51.36 34.57
N LEU A 8 13.36 51.56 35.58
CA LEU A 8 13.02 50.55 36.59
C LEU A 8 12.25 49.38 35.97
N GLY A 9 11.21 49.66 35.16
CA GLY A 9 10.47 48.63 34.44
C GLY A 9 11.33 47.83 33.45
N LYS A 10 12.27 48.48 32.74
CA LYS A 10 13.24 47.81 31.87
C LYS A 10 14.22 46.91 32.65
N ARG A 11 14.61 47.30 33.87
CA ARG A 11 15.44 46.46 34.77
C ARG A 11 14.67 45.27 35.33
N GLU A 12 13.42 45.46 35.74
CA GLU A 12 12.56 44.36 36.21
C GLU A 12 12.29 43.34 35.11
N ILE A 13 11.90 43.78 33.91
CA ILE A 13 11.65 42.87 32.78
C ILE A 13 12.91 42.07 32.44
N ASN A 14 14.09 42.71 32.39
CA ASN A 14 15.36 42.01 32.13
C ASN A 14 15.80 41.08 33.28
N HIS A 15 15.33 41.32 34.51
CA HIS A 15 15.60 40.44 35.64
C HIS A 15 14.83 39.11 35.51
N TYR A 16 13.58 39.15 35.06
CA TYR A 16 12.74 37.97 34.86
C TYR A 16 12.97 37.30 33.49
N PHE A 17 13.10 38.09 32.42
CA PHE A 17 13.45 37.65 31.06
C PHE A 17 14.96 37.76 30.81
N SER A 18 15.74 37.04 31.62
CA SER A 18 17.17 36.89 31.35
C SER A 18 17.41 35.79 30.31
N VAL A 19 18.50 35.91 29.54
CA VAL A 19 18.95 34.87 28.60
C VAL A 19 19.13 33.51 29.31
N ARG A 20 19.50 33.53 30.59
CA ARG A 20 19.67 32.33 31.42
C ARG A 20 18.32 31.66 31.71
N SER A 21 17.29 32.45 32.05
CA SER A 21 15.92 31.97 32.25
C SER A 21 15.35 31.38 30.97
N ALA A 22 15.57 32.05 29.83
CA ALA A 22 15.12 31.57 28.52
C ALA A 22 15.79 30.24 28.12
N LYS A 23 17.11 30.11 28.36
CA LYS A 23 17.84 28.84 28.13
C LYS A 23 17.34 27.71 29.02
N ALA A 24 17.03 27.99 30.29
CA ALA A 24 16.49 27.00 31.21
C ALA A 24 15.09 26.53 30.81
N LEU A 25 14.21 27.46 30.40
CA LEU A 25 12.89 27.13 29.86
C LEU A 25 12.98 26.33 28.57
N ALA A 26 13.86 26.71 27.64
CA ALA A 26 14.10 25.97 26.41
C ALA A 26 14.61 24.55 26.69
N LEU A 27 15.57 24.39 27.61
CA LEU A 27 16.05 23.07 28.03
C LEU A 27 14.92 22.23 28.66
N GLY A 28 14.11 22.84 29.53
CA GLY A 28 12.94 22.19 30.12
C GLY A 28 11.93 21.73 29.07
N ALA A 29 11.64 22.57 28.07
CA ALA A 29 10.76 22.21 26.96
C ALA A 29 11.33 21.06 26.12
N VAL A 30 12.63 21.08 25.82
CA VAL A 30 13.28 19.98 25.08
C VAL A 30 13.25 18.67 25.86
N LEU A 31 13.56 18.71 27.16
CA LEU A 31 13.51 17.52 28.02
C LEU A 31 12.08 16.97 28.14
N LEU A 32 11.08 17.85 28.27
CA LEU A 32 9.69 17.46 28.32
C LEU A 32 9.24 16.83 27.00
N LEU A 33 9.56 17.44 25.86
CA LEU A 33 9.26 16.88 24.54
C LEU A 33 9.97 15.54 24.31
N ALA A 34 11.22 15.40 24.74
CA ALA A 34 11.98 14.16 24.64
C ALA A 34 11.37 13.06 25.53
N ALA A 35 10.99 13.39 26.76
CA ALA A 35 10.33 12.46 27.68
C ALA A 35 8.94 12.05 27.15
N CYS A 36 8.15 13.00 26.66
CA CYS A 36 6.86 12.73 26.02
C CYS A 36 7.03 11.82 24.80
N HIS A 37 7.99 12.09 23.92
CA HIS A 37 8.27 11.27 22.75
C HIS A 37 8.72 9.85 23.14
N ALA A 38 9.60 9.71 24.13
CA ALA A 38 10.05 8.41 24.64
C ALA A 38 8.90 7.60 25.27
N ALA A 39 8.04 8.26 26.06
CA ALA A 39 6.85 7.63 26.63
C ALA A 39 5.88 7.19 25.52
N PHE A 40 5.58 8.06 24.56
CA PHE A 40 4.70 7.75 23.45
C PHE A 40 5.21 6.56 22.62
N ARG A 41 6.52 6.54 22.33
CA ARG A 41 7.16 5.44 21.60
C ARG A 41 7.06 4.11 22.37
N ARG A 42 7.13 4.15 23.70
CA ARG A 42 7.03 2.95 24.54
C ARG A 42 5.59 2.46 24.74
N TYR A 43 4.61 3.36 24.77
CA TYR A 43 3.19 3.00 24.92
C TYR A 43 2.49 2.66 23.60
N ARG A 44 2.90 3.28 22.49
CA ARG A 44 2.16 3.22 21.22
C ARG A 44 2.70 2.22 20.20
N GLY A 45 3.86 1.61 20.46
CA GLY A 45 4.50 0.66 19.55
C GLY A 45 5.06 1.37 18.31
N ASP A 46 6.34 1.17 18.03
CA ASP A 46 7.04 1.87 16.95
C ASP A 46 6.96 1.12 15.63
N ASP A 47 5.75 0.74 15.21
CA ASP A 47 5.59 0.09 13.91
C ASP A 47 5.23 1.17 12.88
N THR A 48 6.27 1.87 12.43
CA THR A 48 6.23 2.75 11.25
C THR A 48 5.54 2.09 10.04
N CYS A 49 5.63 0.75 9.93
CA CYS A 49 4.92 -0.06 8.94
C CYS A 49 3.41 -0.15 9.19
N GLU A 50 2.96 -0.27 10.43
CA GLU A 50 1.54 -0.32 10.76
C GLU A 50 0.87 1.00 10.38
N TYR A 51 1.47 2.14 10.72
CA TYR A 51 0.90 3.44 10.34
C TYR A 51 0.87 3.69 8.83
N LEU A 52 1.83 3.14 8.08
CA LEU A 52 1.91 3.30 6.63
C LEU A 52 0.72 2.64 5.91
N LEU A 53 0.20 1.54 6.46
CA LEU A 53 -0.88 0.74 5.87
C LEU A 53 -2.23 0.86 6.60
N SER A 54 -2.26 1.36 7.84
CA SER A 54 -3.49 1.42 8.66
C SER A 54 -4.18 2.77 8.67
N THR A 55 -3.45 3.89 8.57
CA THR A 55 -4.07 5.22 8.73
C THR A 55 -3.55 6.25 7.73
N GLY A 56 -4.48 7.03 7.18
CA GLY A 56 -4.16 8.15 6.33
C GLY A 56 -5.39 8.99 6.05
N ARG A 57 -5.25 9.89 5.08
CA ARG A 57 -6.31 10.76 4.63
C ARG A 57 -6.22 10.97 3.13
N PHE A 58 -7.33 11.32 2.51
CA PHE A 58 -7.30 11.80 1.14
C PHE A 58 -6.87 13.27 1.12
N LEU A 59 -5.83 13.58 0.36
CA LEU A 59 -5.45 14.95 0.01
C LEU A 59 -6.20 15.34 -1.27
N GLY A 60 -7.25 16.15 -1.11
CA GLY A 60 -8.19 16.42 -2.20
C GLY A 60 -9.00 15.17 -2.57
N GLU A 61 -9.42 15.06 -3.84
CA GLU A 61 -10.32 13.96 -4.26
C GLU A 61 -9.62 12.66 -4.66
N LYS A 62 -8.31 12.66 -4.92
CA LYS A 62 -7.69 11.55 -5.70
C LYS A 62 -6.37 11.00 -5.15
N VAL A 63 -5.88 11.49 -4.02
CA VAL A 63 -4.57 11.05 -3.49
C VAL A 63 -4.74 10.58 -2.06
N TRP A 64 -4.68 9.27 -1.85
CA TRP A 64 -4.54 8.71 -0.51
C TRP A 64 -3.12 9.00 0.01
N GLN A 65 -3.01 9.49 1.24
CA GLN A 65 -1.76 9.89 1.86
C GLN A 65 -1.64 9.34 3.31
N PRO A 66 -0.58 8.58 3.65
CA PRO A 66 -0.41 8.05 4.99
C PRO A 66 -0.04 9.17 5.94
N HIS A 67 -0.43 9.03 7.21
CA HIS A 67 -0.04 10.01 8.23
C HIS A 67 1.48 9.99 8.49
N SER A 68 2.16 8.87 8.23
CA SER A 68 3.59 8.70 8.52
C SER A 68 4.55 9.23 7.46
N CYS A 69 4.20 9.12 6.17
CA CYS A 69 5.13 9.47 5.09
C CYS A 69 4.41 9.86 3.80
N MET A 70 5.01 10.72 2.97
CA MET A 70 4.48 11.07 1.65
C MET A 70 4.60 9.91 0.67
N MET A 71 3.50 9.57 -0.01
CA MET A 71 3.54 8.57 -1.07
C MET A 71 4.32 9.10 -2.26
N HIS A 72 5.32 8.35 -2.71
CA HIS A 72 6.06 8.69 -3.93
C HIS A 72 5.20 8.49 -5.16
N LYS A 73 5.19 9.48 -6.04
CA LYS A 73 4.54 9.39 -7.35
C LYS A 73 5.57 8.94 -8.37
N TYR A 74 5.59 7.64 -8.65
CA TYR A 74 6.51 7.05 -9.61
C TYR A 74 6.31 7.61 -11.02
N LYS A 75 7.42 8.00 -11.65
CA LYS A 75 7.47 8.31 -13.08
C LYS A 75 7.62 7.03 -13.89
N ASN A 76 7.25 7.12 -15.17
CA ASN A 76 7.41 6.02 -16.12
C ASN A 76 8.83 5.43 -16.16
N SER A 77 9.85 6.30 -16.23
CA SER A 77 11.27 5.89 -16.25
C SER A 77 11.71 5.19 -14.96
N GLU A 78 11.19 5.64 -13.81
CA GLU A 78 11.49 5.02 -12.51
C GLU A 78 10.86 3.64 -12.44
N ALA A 79 9.58 3.51 -12.81
CA ALA A 79 8.89 2.24 -12.87
C ALA A 79 9.61 1.24 -13.79
N LYS A 80 10.03 1.68 -14.99
CA LYS A 80 10.79 0.82 -15.92
C LYS A 80 12.13 0.37 -15.35
N SER A 81 12.85 1.27 -14.69
CA SER A 81 14.14 0.95 -14.06
C SER A 81 13.97 -0.07 -12.92
N CYS A 82 12.97 0.13 -12.04
CA CYS A 82 12.71 -0.78 -10.92
C CYS A 82 12.21 -2.16 -11.37
N LEU A 83 11.50 -2.24 -12.50
CA LEU A 83 10.87 -3.45 -12.99
C LEU A 83 11.65 -4.14 -14.13
N LEU A 84 12.89 -3.71 -14.38
CA LEU A 84 13.74 -4.28 -15.42
C LEU A 84 13.83 -5.81 -15.30
N ASP A 85 13.59 -6.50 -16.41
CA ASP A 85 13.59 -7.98 -16.52
C ASP A 85 12.63 -8.69 -15.55
N LYS A 86 11.59 -8.00 -15.07
CA LYS A 86 10.57 -8.58 -14.17
C LYS A 86 9.36 -9.10 -14.93
N HIS A 87 8.79 -10.15 -14.34
CA HIS A 87 7.53 -10.74 -14.73
C HIS A 87 6.54 -10.56 -13.59
N ILE A 88 5.42 -9.90 -13.87
CA ILE A 88 4.37 -9.56 -12.93
C ILE A 88 3.08 -10.23 -13.40
N ALA A 89 2.37 -10.90 -12.49
CA ALA A 89 1.09 -11.52 -12.78
C ALA A 89 -0.02 -10.94 -11.90
N PHE A 90 -1.05 -10.42 -12.55
CA PHE A 90 -2.32 -10.03 -11.95
C PHE A 90 -3.32 -11.18 -12.15
N ILE A 91 -3.86 -11.76 -11.08
CA ILE A 91 -4.78 -12.90 -11.13
C ILE A 91 -6.07 -12.59 -10.40
N GLY A 92 -7.21 -12.60 -11.11
CA GLY A 92 -8.45 -12.25 -10.45
C GLY A 92 -9.63 -11.88 -11.33
N ASP A 93 -10.54 -11.11 -10.73
CA ASP A 93 -11.74 -10.57 -11.35
C ASP A 93 -11.53 -9.20 -12.03
N SER A 94 -12.62 -8.53 -12.41
CA SER A 94 -12.57 -7.23 -13.07
C SER A 94 -11.88 -6.13 -12.26
N ARG A 95 -11.86 -6.20 -10.92
CA ARG A 95 -11.16 -5.23 -10.06
C ARG A 95 -9.66 -5.37 -10.22
N ILE A 96 -9.17 -6.61 -10.24
CA ILE A 96 -7.75 -6.89 -10.50
C ILE A 96 -7.39 -6.50 -11.94
N ARG A 97 -8.30 -6.68 -12.91
CA ARG A 97 -8.09 -6.19 -14.28
C ARG A 97 -7.93 -4.66 -14.36
N GLN A 98 -8.67 -3.90 -13.54
CA GLN A 98 -8.52 -2.45 -13.47
C GLN A 98 -7.18 -2.04 -12.85
N LEU A 99 -6.72 -2.76 -11.83
CA LEU A 99 -5.38 -2.57 -11.26
C LEU A 99 -4.28 -2.89 -12.27
N PHE A 100 -4.43 -3.99 -13.02
CA PHE A 100 -3.56 -4.34 -14.14
C PHE A 100 -3.46 -3.18 -15.15
N TYR A 101 -4.60 -2.64 -15.61
CA TYR A 101 -4.58 -1.53 -16.57
C TYR A 101 -3.92 -0.27 -16.01
N SER A 102 -4.15 0.04 -14.73
CA SER A 102 -3.50 1.16 -14.05
C SER A 102 -1.98 0.95 -13.98
N PHE A 103 -1.54 -0.29 -13.73
CA PHE A 103 -0.13 -0.67 -13.64
C PHE A 103 0.57 -0.61 -15.01
N VAL A 104 -0.02 -1.19 -16.06
CA VAL A 104 0.59 -1.13 -17.40
C VAL A 104 0.61 0.30 -17.95
N LYS A 105 -0.38 1.14 -17.63
CA LYS A 105 -0.37 2.57 -18.00
C LYS A 105 0.75 3.36 -17.30
N LEU A 106 1.15 2.95 -16.09
CA LEU A 106 2.32 3.51 -15.41
C LEU A 106 3.61 3.20 -16.19
N ILE A 107 3.72 2.01 -16.78
CA ILE A 107 4.88 1.53 -17.54
C ILE A 107 4.86 1.96 -19.01
N ASN A 108 3.68 2.10 -19.61
CA ASN A 108 3.48 2.59 -20.96
C ASN A 108 2.15 3.35 -21.05
N PRO A 109 2.16 4.70 -21.04
CA PRO A 109 0.95 5.51 -21.06
C PRO A 109 0.10 5.36 -22.33
N GLN A 110 0.67 4.80 -23.42
CA GLN A 110 -0.03 4.62 -24.69
C GLN A 110 -0.90 3.35 -24.73
N VAL A 111 -0.84 2.51 -23.68
CA VAL A 111 -1.66 1.29 -23.60
C VAL A 111 -3.13 1.66 -23.52
N LYS A 112 -3.90 1.18 -24.48
CA LYS A 112 -5.35 1.27 -24.50
C LYS A 112 -5.96 0.06 -23.80
N GLU A 113 -7.14 0.27 -23.21
CA GLU A 113 -7.91 -0.81 -22.58
C GLU A 113 -8.66 -1.61 -23.66
N GLU A 114 -7.90 -2.33 -24.48
CA GLU A 114 -8.40 -3.14 -25.58
C GLU A 114 -8.25 -4.63 -25.24
N GLY A 115 -9.25 -5.44 -25.60
CA GLY A 115 -9.22 -6.89 -25.37
C GLY A 115 -10.52 -7.46 -24.82
N ASN A 116 -10.56 -8.78 -24.67
CA ASN A 116 -11.70 -9.50 -24.09
C ASN A 116 -11.82 -9.15 -22.60
N LYS A 117 -12.98 -8.62 -22.19
CA LYS A 117 -13.26 -8.23 -20.80
C LYS A 117 -13.13 -9.38 -19.80
N HIS A 118 -13.35 -10.61 -20.25
CA HIS A 118 -13.33 -11.85 -19.45
C HIS A 118 -12.32 -12.86 -20.01
N GLY A 119 -11.14 -12.39 -20.40
CA GLY A 119 -10.06 -13.22 -20.90
C GLY A 119 -8.71 -12.82 -20.32
N ASN A 120 -7.72 -13.69 -20.53
CA ASN A 120 -6.33 -13.36 -20.20
C ASN A 120 -5.83 -12.26 -21.13
N ILE A 121 -5.00 -11.37 -20.60
CA ILE A 121 -4.40 -10.26 -21.34
C ILE A 121 -2.91 -10.29 -21.04
N LEU A 122 -2.07 -10.30 -22.08
CA LEU A 122 -0.62 -10.30 -21.94
C LEU A 122 -0.11 -8.95 -22.41
N SER A 123 0.75 -8.32 -21.62
CA SER A 123 1.39 -7.04 -21.95
C SER A 123 2.89 -7.16 -21.74
N GLU A 124 3.66 -6.68 -22.72
CA GLU A 124 5.13 -6.72 -22.66
C GLU A 124 5.70 -5.35 -23.06
N ASP A 125 6.65 -4.85 -22.27
CA ASP A 125 7.48 -3.72 -22.63
C ASP A 125 8.83 -4.25 -23.10
N THR A 126 9.06 -4.23 -24.41
CA THR A 126 10.28 -4.78 -25.03
C THR A 126 11.52 -3.93 -24.74
N SER A 127 11.38 -2.65 -24.35
CA SER A 127 12.52 -1.77 -24.07
C SER A 127 13.19 -2.09 -22.74
N ALA A 128 12.43 -2.61 -21.78
CA ALA A 128 12.92 -2.98 -20.46
C ALA A 128 12.66 -4.48 -20.12
N SER A 129 12.28 -5.29 -21.12
CA SER A 129 11.95 -6.71 -20.96
C SER A 129 10.96 -7.00 -19.83
N ILE A 130 9.97 -6.10 -19.64
CA ILE A 130 8.99 -6.20 -18.55
C ILE A 130 7.78 -6.97 -19.06
N LYS A 131 7.41 -8.05 -18.38
CA LYS A 131 6.21 -8.84 -18.70
C LYS A 131 5.16 -8.62 -17.64
N VAL A 132 3.95 -8.23 -18.05
CA VAL A 132 2.81 -8.04 -17.16
C VAL A 132 1.62 -8.82 -17.71
N ASP A 133 1.23 -9.86 -17.00
CA ASP A 133 0.11 -10.71 -17.39
C ASP A 133 -1.11 -10.42 -16.52
N PHE A 134 -2.28 -10.37 -17.13
CA PHE A 134 -3.55 -10.48 -16.46
C PHE A 134 -4.18 -11.84 -16.75
N LEU A 135 -4.49 -12.58 -15.70
CA LEU A 135 -5.07 -13.91 -15.74
C LEU A 135 -6.49 -13.86 -15.17
N TRP A 136 -7.49 -14.16 -16.02
CA TRP A 136 -8.90 -14.12 -15.67
C TRP A 136 -9.28 -15.35 -14.84
N TYR A 137 -9.24 -15.18 -13.51
CA TYR A 137 -9.68 -16.17 -12.53
C TYR A 137 -10.62 -15.45 -11.55
N PRO A 138 -11.88 -15.24 -11.93
CA PRO A 138 -12.78 -14.35 -11.21
C PRO A 138 -13.27 -14.90 -9.86
N GLU A 139 -13.03 -16.18 -9.59
CA GLU A 139 -13.43 -16.87 -8.37
C GLU A 139 -12.28 -17.70 -7.81
N VAL A 140 -12.21 -17.76 -6.48
CA VAL A 140 -11.27 -18.63 -5.78
C VAL A 140 -11.82 -20.05 -5.83
N ASN A 141 -11.49 -20.78 -6.89
CA ASN A 141 -11.94 -22.16 -7.11
C ASN A 141 -10.77 -23.07 -7.53
N GLY A 142 -11.07 -24.32 -7.88
CA GLY A 142 -10.06 -25.31 -8.28
C GLY A 142 -9.18 -24.86 -9.46
N SER A 143 -9.72 -24.06 -10.39
CA SER A 143 -8.95 -23.56 -11.53
C SER A 143 -7.88 -22.53 -11.11
N MET A 144 -8.22 -21.61 -10.21
CA MET A 144 -7.27 -20.65 -9.66
C MET A 144 -6.21 -21.36 -8.82
N LYS A 145 -6.64 -22.32 -7.99
CA LYS A 145 -5.74 -23.15 -7.20
C LYS A 145 -4.74 -23.90 -8.08
N GLN A 146 -5.20 -24.51 -9.16
CA GLN A 146 -4.32 -25.23 -10.10
C GLN A 146 -3.32 -24.30 -10.79
N ARG A 147 -3.75 -23.08 -11.14
CA ARG A 147 -2.84 -22.06 -11.67
C ARG A 147 -1.74 -21.71 -10.67
N ILE A 148 -2.09 -21.41 -9.42
CA ILE A 148 -1.12 -21.06 -8.36
C ILE A 148 -0.17 -22.25 -8.13
N LYS A 149 -0.71 -23.46 -8.04
CA LYS A 149 0.06 -24.71 -7.89
C LYS A 149 1.09 -24.91 -8.99
N SER A 150 0.75 -24.58 -10.24
CA SER A 150 1.67 -24.71 -11.38
C SER A 150 2.95 -23.87 -11.26
N TRP A 151 2.86 -22.70 -10.61
CA TRP A 151 4.02 -21.85 -10.29
C TRP A 151 4.86 -22.40 -9.13
N THR A 152 4.20 -23.05 -8.16
CA THR A 152 4.87 -23.67 -7.02
C THR A 152 5.64 -24.93 -7.40
N GLU A 153 5.13 -25.72 -8.36
CA GLU A 153 5.73 -26.98 -8.81
C GLU A 153 6.81 -26.80 -9.88
N GLY A 154 7.04 -25.56 -10.36
CA GLY A 154 8.04 -25.26 -11.38
C GLY A 154 7.67 -25.70 -12.80
N SER A 155 6.44 -26.16 -13.01
CA SER A 155 5.93 -26.54 -14.35
C SER A 155 5.86 -25.35 -15.33
N ILE A 156 5.74 -24.13 -14.79
CA ILE A 156 5.74 -22.87 -15.52
C ILE A 156 6.65 -21.90 -14.74
N ALA A 157 7.38 -21.05 -15.45
CA ALA A 157 8.15 -19.98 -14.82
C ALA A 157 7.25 -19.15 -13.89
N LYS A 158 7.65 -19.02 -12.63
CA LYS A 158 6.89 -18.23 -11.65
C LYS A 158 7.11 -16.73 -11.87
N PRO A 159 6.08 -15.89 -11.70
CA PRO A 159 6.23 -14.45 -11.71
C PRO A 159 7.09 -13.98 -10.53
N HIS A 160 7.77 -12.85 -10.70
CA HIS A 160 8.50 -12.18 -9.63
C HIS A 160 7.53 -11.48 -8.66
N VAL A 161 6.42 -10.96 -9.19
CA VAL A 161 5.37 -10.29 -8.41
C VAL A 161 4.01 -10.88 -8.78
N ILE A 162 3.21 -11.21 -7.78
CA ILE A 162 1.87 -11.79 -7.94
C ILE A 162 0.88 -10.89 -7.20
N VAL A 163 -0.07 -10.31 -7.93
CA VAL A 163 -1.17 -9.52 -7.39
C VAL A 163 -2.46 -10.29 -7.60
N ALA A 164 -3.00 -10.86 -6.53
CA ALA A 164 -4.16 -11.73 -6.55
C ALA A 164 -5.38 -11.10 -5.90
N GLY A 165 -6.57 -11.38 -6.41
CA GLY A 165 -7.81 -11.05 -5.71
C GLY A 165 -9.05 -11.45 -6.50
N ALA A 166 -10.02 -12.04 -5.82
CA ALA A 166 -11.25 -12.49 -6.44
C ALA A 166 -12.31 -12.60 -5.36
N ALA A 167 -13.46 -11.95 -5.51
CA ALA A 167 -14.64 -12.20 -4.67
C ALA A 167 -15.93 -11.67 -5.32
N THR A 168 -15.82 -10.70 -6.24
CA THR A 168 -16.97 -10.05 -6.87
C THR A 168 -17.89 -11.05 -7.57
N TRP A 169 -17.32 -12.04 -8.26
CA TRP A 169 -18.11 -13.06 -8.96
C TRP A 169 -18.78 -14.04 -8.01
N SER A 170 -18.10 -14.47 -6.95
CA SER A 170 -18.71 -15.32 -5.93
C SER A 170 -19.88 -14.61 -5.23
N ILE A 171 -19.76 -13.31 -4.94
CA ILE A 171 -20.88 -12.51 -4.39
C ILE A 171 -22.02 -12.41 -5.42
N LYS A 172 -21.70 -12.09 -6.67
CA LYS A 172 -22.69 -11.87 -7.73
C LYS A 172 -23.48 -13.14 -8.08
N ILE A 173 -22.79 -14.26 -8.30
CA ILE A 173 -23.40 -15.52 -8.73
C ILE A 173 -24.26 -16.11 -7.61
N HIS A 174 -23.82 -15.99 -6.37
CA HIS A 174 -24.50 -16.57 -5.21
C HIS A 174 -25.34 -15.56 -4.43
N ASN A 175 -25.63 -14.39 -5.01
CA ASN A 175 -26.46 -13.35 -4.42
C ASN A 175 -26.07 -12.98 -2.97
N GLY A 176 -24.76 -13.00 -2.68
CA GLY A 176 -24.21 -12.73 -1.35
C GLY A 176 -24.64 -13.71 -0.24
N SER A 177 -24.96 -14.97 -0.57
CA SER A 177 -25.42 -15.95 0.43
C SER A 177 -24.34 -16.32 1.46
N ASN A 178 -24.78 -16.73 2.66
CA ASN A 178 -23.89 -17.17 3.74
C ASN A 178 -23.15 -18.46 3.40
N GLU A 179 -23.77 -19.33 2.61
CA GLU A 179 -23.18 -20.57 2.10
C GLU A 179 -22.02 -20.24 1.17
N ALA A 180 -22.20 -19.29 0.26
CA ALA A 180 -21.14 -18.83 -0.64
C ALA A 180 -20.00 -18.15 0.10
N LEU A 181 -20.30 -17.37 1.15
CA LEU A 181 -19.28 -16.82 2.03
C LEU A 181 -18.47 -17.93 2.74
N THR A 182 -19.15 -18.98 3.20
CA THR A 182 -18.51 -20.13 3.84
C THR A 182 -17.61 -20.88 2.85
N GLN A 183 -18.10 -21.13 1.63
CA GLN A 183 -17.30 -21.75 0.57
C GLN A 183 -16.11 -20.89 0.16
N TYR A 184 -16.31 -19.58 0.04
CA TYR A 184 -15.24 -18.63 -0.24
C TYR A 184 -14.13 -18.71 0.83
N LYS A 185 -14.52 -18.73 2.11
CA LYS A 185 -13.58 -18.89 3.24
C LYS A 185 -12.80 -20.21 3.14
N ILE A 186 -13.46 -21.32 2.85
CA ILE A 186 -12.80 -22.62 2.67
C ILE A 186 -11.80 -22.56 1.50
N ASN A 187 -12.22 -22.02 0.36
CA ASN A 187 -11.41 -21.99 -0.84
C ASN A 187 -10.18 -21.10 -0.69
N ILE A 188 -10.32 -19.90 -0.10
CA ILE A 188 -9.19 -18.99 0.13
C ILE A 188 -8.20 -19.58 1.14
N THR A 189 -8.69 -20.20 2.23
CA THR A 189 -7.83 -20.93 3.18
C THR A 189 -7.10 -22.08 2.48
N SER A 190 -7.73 -22.75 1.51
CA SER A 190 -7.12 -23.88 0.79
C SER A 190 -5.98 -23.48 -0.16
N ILE A 191 -5.89 -22.21 -0.57
CA ILE A 191 -4.80 -21.69 -1.43
C ILE A 191 -3.72 -20.97 -0.64
N ALA A 192 -3.98 -20.60 0.62
CA ALA A 192 -3.03 -19.86 1.46
C ALA A 192 -1.64 -20.54 1.55
N PRO A 193 -1.51 -21.87 1.78
CA PRO A 193 -0.20 -22.52 1.82
C PRO A 193 0.57 -22.44 0.50
N LEU A 194 -0.15 -22.41 -0.64
CA LEU A 194 0.49 -22.26 -1.95
C LEU A 194 1.02 -20.84 -2.15
N LEU A 195 0.26 -19.83 -1.69
CA LEU A 195 0.67 -18.44 -1.73
C LEU A 195 1.86 -18.17 -0.80
N GLU A 196 1.84 -18.73 0.41
CA GLU A 196 2.95 -18.66 1.37
C GLU A 196 4.23 -19.26 0.78
N LYS A 197 4.14 -20.43 0.13
CA LYS A 197 5.30 -21.03 -0.54
C LYS A 197 5.80 -20.19 -1.71
N LEU A 198 4.92 -19.52 -2.46
CA LEU A 198 5.36 -18.58 -3.51
C LEU A 198 6.05 -17.35 -2.92
N ALA A 199 5.58 -16.89 -1.76
CA ALA A 199 6.11 -15.74 -1.04
C ALA A 199 7.55 -15.93 -0.54
N GLU A 200 8.06 -17.17 -0.48
CA GLU A 200 9.48 -17.46 -0.21
C GLU A 200 10.43 -16.87 -1.26
N SER A 201 9.92 -16.55 -2.45
CA SER A 201 10.75 -16.20 -3.61
C SER A 201 10.12 -15.23 -4.62
N SER A 202 8.89 -14.81 -4.37
CA SER A 202 8.11 -13.87 -5.20
C SER A 202 7.39 -12.91 -4.27
N ASP A 203 7.16 -11.67 -4.68
CA ASP A 203 6.33 -10.75 -3.90
C ASP A 203 4.85 -11.08 -4.15
N VAL A 204 4.12 -11.48 -3.10
CA VAL A 204 2.72 -11.91 -3.22
C VAL A 204 1.80 -10.96 -2.47
N TYR A 205 0.85 -10.37 -3.19
CA TYR A 205 -0.13 -9.44 -2.66
C TYR A 205 -1.55 -9.95 -2.87
N TRP A 206 -2.31 -10.11 -1.80
CA TRP A 206 -3.75 -10.37 -1.88
C TRP A 206 -4.54 -9.07 -1.72
N VAL A 207 -5.18 -8.61 -2.78
CA VAL A 207 -5.99 -7.39 -2.79
C VAL A 207 -7.34 -7.68 -2.13
N LEU A 208 -7.59 -7.01 -1.00
CA LEU A 208 -8.82 -7.19 -0.24
C LEU A 208 -10.06 -6.74 -1.03
N GLN A 209 -11.20 -7.36 -0.71
CA GLN A 209 -12.49 -6.90 -1.21
C GLN A 209 -12.91 -5.64 -0.44
N GLU A 210 -12.67 -4.48 -1.04
CA GLU A 210 -13.17 -3.23 -0.50
C GLU A 210 -14.65 -3.06 -0.84
N ARG A 211 -15.36 -2.41 0.08
CA ARG A 211 -16.73 -1.99 -0.13
C ARG A 211 -16.68 -0.77 -1.06
N SER A 212 -17.30 -0.85 -2.22
CA SER A 212 -17.60 0.34 -3.01
C SER A 212 -18.54 1.19 -2.15
N PHE A 213 -18.02 2.20 -1.45
CA PHE A 213 -18.86 3.27 -0.95
C PHE A 213 -19.33 4.05 -2.19
N CYS A 214 -20.54 3.73 -2.64
CA CYS A 214 -21.37 4.66 -3.41
C CYS A 214 -22.12 5.55 -2.44
#